data_AF-A0A952EDD0-F1
#
_entry.id   AF-A0A952EDD0-F1
#
_cell.length_a   1.000
_cell.length_b   1.000
_cell.length_c   1.000
_cell.angle_alpha   90.00
_cell.angle_beta   90.00
_cell.angle_gamma   90.00
#
_symmetry.space_group_name_H-M   'P 1'
#
loop_
_entity.id
_entity.type
_entity.pdbx_description
1 polymer ?
#
loop_
_entity_poly.entity_id
_entity_poly.type
_entity_poly.pdbx_seq_one_letter_code
_entity_poly.pdbx_strand_id
1 'polypeptide(L)'
;MPVFEYTAQTATGEERTATIDLPSKDEVIAHLRQKRMRVVRVREAKKAKRMAKVPTRDIVIFTRQFATMINAGLPLVQALDILARQSDNKTLAEVTKQVVYDVESGNTLADALSKHKNAFSDLFVNMVAAGEAGGILDTILLRLAVFLEKNDSIIRKVKGAMIYPAVIFSVAGIAIVILLIFVIPTFQVMFASV
;
A
#
# COMPACT_ATOMS: atom_id res chain seq x y z
N MET A 1 13.67 12.13 7.83
CA MET A 1 15.03 11.87 8.36
C MET A 1 14.93 10.62 9.25
N PRO A 2 16.03 9.99 9.70
CA PRO A 2 15.93 8.84 10.59
C PRO A 2 15.40 9.27 11.96
N VAL A 3 14.32 8.63 12.41
CA VAL A 3 13.76 8.87 13.74
C VAL A 3 14.53 8.02 14.74
N PHE A 4 14.97 8.62 15.85
CA PHE A 4 15.63 7.92 16.94
C PHE A 4 14.73 7.91 18.17
N GLU A 5 14.61 6.75 18.80
CA GLU A 5 14.00 6.61 20.12
C GLU A 5 15.10 6.72 21.17
N TYR A 6 14.95 7.65 22.11
CA TYR A 6 15.89 7.83 23.20
C TYR A 6 15.20 7.69 24.56
N THR A 7 15.91 7.09 25.51
CA THR A 7 15.61 7.15 26.94
C THR A 7 16.70 7.98 27.59
N ALA A 8 16.33 9.10 28.20
CA ALA A 8 17.24 9.98 28.90
C ALA A 8 16.72 10.35 30.28
N GLN A 9 17.63 10.41 31.25
CA GLN A 9 17.34 10.80 32.62
C GLN A 9 17.53 12.31 32.77
N THR A 10 16.50 12.98 33.29
CA THR A 10 16.55 14.41 33.63
C THR A 10 17.36 14.62 34.91
N ALA A 11 17.76 15.87 35.20
CA ALA A 11 18.54 16.19 36.40
C ALA A 11 17.83 15.85 37.73
N THR A 12 16.51 15.68 37.70
CA THR A 12 15.66 15.26 38.83
C THR A 12 15.56 13.74 39.00
N GLY A 13 16.24 12.96 38.15
CA GLY A 13 16.26 11.50 38.22
C GLY A 13 15.13 10.81 37.43
N GLU A 14 14.19 11.56 36.85
CA GLU A 14 13.12 10.98 36.03
C GLU A 14 13.64 10.55 34.66
N GLU A 15 13.42 9.29 34.32
CA GLU A 15 13.63 8.78 32.97
C GLU A 15 12.50 9.21 32.04
N ARG A 16 12.85 9.81 30.90
CA ARG A 16 11.91 10.15 29.84
C ARG A 16 12.30 9.44 28.56
N THR A 17 11.32 8.74 27.99
CA THR A 17 11.42 8.12 26.67
C THR A 17 10.68 8.98 25.67
N ALA A 18 11.36 9.41 24.60
CA ALA A 18 10.76 10.19 23.53
C ALA A 18 11.46 9.89 22.19
N THR A 19 10.78 10.25 21.11
CA THR A 19 11.32 10.15 19.75
C THR A 19 11.81 11.52 19.27
N ILE A 20 12.93 11.52 18.55
CA ILE A 20 13.52 12.73 17.97
C ILE A 20 13.97 12.44 16.54
N ASP A 21 13.68 13.38 15.63
CA ASP A 21 14.10 13.28 14.23
C ASP A 21 15.40 14.08 14.06
N LEU A 22 16.53 13.36 14.01
CA LEU A 22 17.87 13.94 13.85
C LEU A 22 18.67 13.06 12.89
N PRO A 23 19.58 13.63 12.08
CA PRO A 23 20.26 12.92 11.01
C PRO A 23 21.30 11.88 11.50
N SER A 24 21.76 11.95 12.75
CA SER A 24 22.71 10.99 13.32
C SER A 24 22.49 10.75 14.83
N LYS A 25 22.85 9.55 15.30
CA LYS A 25 22.88 9.19 16.73
C LYS A 25 23.77 10.15 17.54
N ASP A 26 24.86 10.64 16.95
CA ASP A 26 25.77 11.58 17.63
C ASP A 26 25.12 12.94 17.85
N GLU A 27 24.30 13.40 16.91
CA GLU A 27 23.51 14.63 17.06
C GLU A 27 22.40 14.46 18.09
N VAL A 28 21.77 13.28 18.18
CA VAL A 28 20.82 12.96 19.25
C VAL A 28 21.50 13.06 20.61
N ILE A 29 22.69 12.48 20.76
CA ILE A 29 23.45 12.56 22.02
C ILE A 29 23.87 14.00 22.33
N ALA A 30 24.31 14.76 21.33
CA ALA A 30 24.68 16.18 21.49
C ALA A 30 23.47 17.03 21.91
N HIS A 31 22.31 16.82 21.29
CA HIS A 31 21.06 17.52 21.61
C HIS A 31 20.58 17.21 23.04
N LEU A 32 20.67 15.95 23.48
CA LEU A 32 20.31 15.53 24.83
C LEU A 32 21.28 16.07 25.88
N ARG A 33 22.59 16.13 25.56
CA ARG A 33 23.60 16.76 26.41
C ARG A 33 23.38 18.26 26.56
N GLN A 34 23.01 18.97 25.50
CA GLN A 34 22.68 20.40 25.56
C GLN A 34 21.50 20.69 26.50
N LYS A 35 20.53 19.77 26.56
CA LYS A 35 19.38 19.84 27.48
C LYS A 35 19.69 19.33 28.90
N ARG A 36 20.96 19.11 29.26
CA ARG A 36 21.41 18.55 30.55
C ARG A 36 20.75 17.21 30.90
N MET A 37 20.37 16.42 29.91
CA MET A 37 19.82 15.08 30.12
C MET A 37 20.91 14.02 29.97
N ARG A 38 20.95 13.05 30.89
CA ARG A 38 21.88 11.92 30.82
C ARG A 38 21.29 10.85 29.91
N VAL A 39 21.97 10.55 28.82
CA VAL A 39 21.52 9.53 27.86
C VAL A 39 21.70 8.14 28.47
N VAL A 40 20.61 7.39 28.61
CA VAL A 40 20.63 5.99 29.09
C VAL A 40 20.67 5.04 27.89
N ARG A 41 19.86 5.31 26.87
CA ARG A 41 19.79 4.49 25.66
C ARG A 41 19.34 5.31 24.46
N VAL A 42 19.98 5.12 23.31
CA VAL A 42 19.53 5.66 22.02
C VAL A 42 19.49 4.50 21.02
N ARG A 43 18.32 4.26 20.44
CA ARG A 43 18.11 3.29 19.37
C ARG A 43 17.55 4.01 18.16
N GLU A 44 18.02 3.64 16.98
CA GLU A 44 17.35 4.05 15.75
C GLU A 44 15.95 3.42 15.79
N ALA A 45 14.91 4.26 15.72
CA ALA A 45 13.57 3.74 15.63
C ALA A 45 13.50 2.95 14.32
N LYS A 46 13.09 1.69 14.37
CA LYS A 46 12.89 0.89 13.16
C LYS A 46 11.98 1.71 12.25
N LYS A 47 12.45 2.06 11.04
CA LYS A 47 11.64 2.78 10.04
C LYS A 47 10.25 2.16 10.06
N ALA A 48 9.23 2.99 10.31
CA ALA A 48 7.84 2.53 10.30
C ALA A 48 7.66 1.65 9.06
N LYS A 49 7.23 0.39 9.26
CA LYS A 49 7.06 -0.55 8.16
C LYS A 49 6.24 0.15 7.09
N ARG A 50 6.85 0.45 5.94
CA ARG A 50 6.13 0.98 4.79
C ARG A 50 5.04 -0.04 4.48
N MET A 51 3.78 0.32 4.74
CA MET A 51 2.66 -0.56 4.45
C MET A 51 2.72 -0.93 2.98
N ALA A 52 2.69 -2.23 2.70
CA ALA A 52 2.72 -2.73 1.35
C ALA A 52 1.52 -2.18 0.58
N LYS A 53 1.69 -1.96 -0.72
CA LYS A 53 0.57 -1.56 -1.57
C LYS A 53 -0.47 -2.68 -1.59
N VAL A 54 -1.73 -2.34 -1.36
CA VAL A 54 -2.82 -3.32 -1.37
C VAL A 54 -3.10 -3.71 -2.84
N PRO A 55 -3.22 -5.01 -3.16
CA PRO A 55 -3.61 -5.46 -4.48
C PRO A 55 -4.96 -4.87 -4.92
N THR A 56 -5.07 -4.50 -6.19
CA THR A 56 -6.31 -3.94 -6.76
C THR A 56 -7.51 -4.85 -6.54
N ARG A 57 -7.32 -6.17 -6.64
CA ARG A 57 -8.40 -7.16 -6.45
C ARG A 57 -9.01 -7.10 -5.05
N ASP A 58 -8.17 -6.94 -4.02
CA ASP A 58 -8.64 -6.89 -2.63
C ASP A 58 -9.46 -5.62 -2.39
N ILE A 59 -9.03 -4.49 -2.96
CA ILE A 59 -9.76 -3.22 -2.91
C ILE A 59 -11.11 -3.34 -3.64
N VAL A 60 -11.16 -4.02 -4.79
CA VAL A 60 -12.40 -4.26 -5.54
C VAL A 60 -13.40 -5.05 -4.69
N ILE A 61 -12.97 -6.16 -4.09
CA ILE A 61 -13.82 -7.01 -3.25
C ILE A 61 -14.29 -6.24 -2.01
N PHE A 62 -13.38 -5.56 -1.32
CA PHE A 62 -13.68 -4.70 -0.18
C PHE A 62 -14.75 -3.67 -0.53
N THR A 63 -14.59 -2.96 -1.65
CA THR A 63 -15.51 -1.89 -2.05
C THR A 63 -16.88 -2.44 -2.39
N ARG A 64 -16.95 -3.60 -3.06
CA ARG A 64 -18.21 -4.27 -3.36
C ARG A 64 -18.93 -4.68 -2.07
N GLN A 65 -18.24 -5.34 -1.15
CA GLN A 65 -18.81 -5.75 0.14
C GLN A 65 -19.26 -4.55 0.95
N PHE A 66 -18.44 -3.49 1.00
CA PHE A 66 -18.77 -2.24 1.69
C PHE A 66 -20.02 -1.60 1.12
N ALA A 67 -20.10 -1.44 -0.20
CA ALA A 67 -21.28 -0.89 -0.88
C ALA A 67 -22.54 -1.70 -0.59
N THR A 68 -22.46 -3.04 -0.60
CA THR A 68 -23.59 -3.91 -0.26
C THR A 68 -24.07 -3.70 1.17
N MET A 69 -23.16 -3.62 2.15
CA MET A 69 -23.52 -3.41 3.55
C MET A 69 -24.13 -2.03 3.80
N ILE A 70 -23.54 -0.97 3.24
CA ILE A 70 -24.07 0.39 3.37
C ILE A 70 -25.45 0.50 2.71
N ASN A 71 -25.63 -0.09 1.53
CA ASN A 71 -26.92 -0.11 0.85
C ASN A 71 -27.98 -0.93 1.61
N ALA A 72 -27.56 -1.98 2.33
CA ALA A 72 -28.42 -2.73 3.25
C ALA A 72 -28.75 -1.99 4.56
N GLY A 73 -28.24 -0.76 4.73
CA GLY A 73 -28.53 0.09 5.90
C GLY A 73 -27.69 -0.22 7.12
N LEU A 74 -26.58 -0.98 6.99
CA LEU A 74 -25.67 -1.17 8.11
C LEU A 74 -24.99 0.16 8.48
N PRO A 75 -24.83 0.46 9.78
CA PRO A 75 -24.00 1.57 10.23
C PRO A 75 -22.59 1.50 9.64
N LEU A 76 -22.08 2.67 9.22
CA LEU A 76 -20.80 2.78 8.52
C LEU A 76 -19.63 2.17 9.29
N VAL A 77 -19.51 2.50 10.58
CA VAL A 77 -18.46 1.98 11.47
C VAL A 77 -18.56 0.45 11.61
N GLN A 78 -19.78 -0.07 11.74
CA GLN A 78 -20.02 -1.51 11.85
C GLN A 78 -19.63 -2.24 10.56
N ALA A 79 -19.98 -1.69 9.40
CA ALA A 79 -19.61 -2.27 8.11
C ALA A 79 -18.08 -2.30 7.94
N LEU A 80 -17.37 -1.23 8.32
CA LEU A 80 -15.91 -1.19 8.27
C LEU A 80 -15.25 -2.18 9.25
N ASP A 81 -15.76 -2.34 10.47
CA ASP A 81 -15.22 -3.32 11.43
C ASP A 81 -15.41 -4.77 10.92
N ILE A 82 -16.58 -5.08 10.33
CA ILE A 82 -16.81 -6.39 9.70
C ILE A 82 -15.79 -6.64 8.58
N LEU A 83 -15.57 -5.67 7.70
CA LEU A 83 -14.58 -5.79 6.61
C LEU A 83 -13.15 -5.95 7.13
N ALA A 84 -12.79 -5.21 8.18
CA ALA A 84 -11.48 -5.32 8.80
C ALA A 84 -11.22 -6.72 9.37
N ARG A 85 -12.25 -7.38 9.90
CA ARG A 85 -12.17 -8.75 10.44
C ARG A 85 -12.19 -9.82 9.34
N GLN A 86 -12.92 -9.58 8.26
CA GLN A 86 -13.06 -10.53 7.14
C GLN A 86 -11.95 -10.42 6.10
N SER A 87 -11.11 -9.38 6.14
CA SER A 87 -10.05 -9.20 5.15
C SER A 87 -8.91 -10.20 5.35
N ASP A 88 -8.66 -11.04 4.35
CA ASP A 88 -7.50 -11.94 4.30
C ASP A 88 -6.17 -11.18 4.22
N ASN A 89 -6.19 -9.97 3.65
CA ASN A 89 -5.02 -9.13 3.49
C ASN A 89 -4.77 -8.35 4.79
N LYS A 90 -3.75 -8.77 5.54
CA LYS A 90 -3.32 -8.12 6.79
C LYS A 90 -3.08 -6.62 6.66
N THR A 91 -2.60 -6.15 5.52
CA THR A 91 -2.37 -4.72 5.29
C THR A 91 -3.69 -3.97 5.14
N LEU A 92 -4.64 -4.52 4.39
CA LEU A 92 -5.96 -3.93 4.22
C LEU A 92 -6.77 -3.99 5.51
N ALA A 93 -6.67 -5.08 6.27
CA ALA A 93 -7.28 -5.20 7.60
C ALA A 93 -6.79 -4.09 8.53
N GLU A 94 -5.47 -3.86 8.59
CA GLU A 94 -4.87 -2.82 9.44
C GLU A 94 -5.25 -1.41 8.99
N VAL A 95 -5.23 -1.14 7.67
CA VAL A 95 -5.75 0.12 7.11
C VAL A 95 -7.19 0.35 7.55
N THR A 96 -8.05 -0.66 7.39
CA THR A 96 -9.48 -0.52 7.68
C THR A 96 -9.72 -0.28 9.16
N LYS A 97 -8.96 -0.92 10.06
CA LYS A 97 -9.02 -0.64 11.51
C LYS A 97 -8.63 0.80 11.84
N GLN A 98 -7.60 1.33 11.18
CA GLN A 98 -7.20 2.72 11.36
C GLN A 98 -8.29 3.69 10.86
N VAL A 99 -8.93 3.36 9.74
CA VAL A 99 -10.09 4.11 9.22
C VAL A 99 -11.26 4.06 10.21
N VAL A 100 -11.58 2.89 10.79
CA VAL A 100 -12.61 2.75 11.83
C VAL A 100 -12.32 3.69 13.00
N TYR A 101 -11.10 3.63 13.54
CA TYR A 101 -10.69 4.47 14.67
C TYR A 101 -10.81 5.96 14.36
N ASP A 102 -10.38 6.39 13.17
CA ASP A 102 -10.44 7.78 12.75
C ASP A 102 -11.89 8.29 12.62
N VAL A 103 -12.79 7.46 12.08
CA VAL A 103 -14.21 7.80 11.93
C VAL A 103 -14.92 7.79 13.29
N GLU A 104 -14.61 6.84 14.17
CA GLU A 104 -15.10 6.85 15.56
C GLU A 104 -14.61 8.07 16.34
N SER A 105 -13.43 8.59 15.99
CA SER A 105 -12.87 9.82 16.55
C SER A 105 -13.49 11.10 15.96
N GLY A 106 -14.44 10.97 15.03
CA GLY A 106 -15.19 12.08 14.45
C GLY A 106 -14.63 12.66 13.14
N ASN A 107 -13.61 12.03 12.54
CA ASN A 107 -13.18 12.43 11.20
C ASN A 107 -14.18 11.93 10.15
N THR A 108 -14.24 12.62 9.01
CA THR A 108 -15.02 12.14 7.86
C THR A 108 -14.42 10.84 7.32
N LEU A 109 -15.25 10.02 6.68
CA LEU A 109 -14.77 8.80 6.03
C LEU A 109 -13.72 9.15 4.96
N ALA A 110 -13.94 10.22 4.19
CA ALA A 110 -12.98 10.66 3.19
C ALA A 110 -11.61 11.02 3.80
N ASP A 111 -11.60 11.79 4.90
CA ASP A 111 -10.35 12.17 5.57
C ASP A 111 -9.60 10.95 6.10
N ALA A 112 -10.32 10.01 6.71
CA ALA A 112 -9.75 8.76 7.20
C ALA A 112 -9.11 7.94 6.06
N LEU A 113 -9.82 7.77 4.94
CA LEU A 113 -9.32 7.04 3.76
C LEU A 113 -8.10 7.74 3.12
N SER A 114 -8.07 9.08 3.13
CA SER A 114 -7.00 9.89 2.51
C SER A 114 -5.61 9.64 3.09
N LYS A 115 -5.55 9.24 4.37
CA LYS A 115 -4.30 8.89 5.07
C LYS A 115 -3.66 7.62 4.52
N HIS A 116 -4.40 6.81 3.75
CA HIS A 116 -3.98 5.49 3.28
C HIS A 116 -3.87 5.39 1.75
N LYS A 117 -3.00 6.23 1.14
CA LYS A 117 -2.73 6.26 -0.32
C LYS A 117 -2.24 4.94 -0.92
N ASN A 118 -1.76 4.01 -0.08
CA ASN A 118 -1.33 2.68 -0.51
C ASN A 118 -2.50 1.71 -0.75
N ALA A 119 -3.71 2.05 -0.27
CA ALA A 119 -4.94 1.28 -0.41
C ALA A 119 -6.00 2.03 -1.22
N PHE A 120 -6.19 3.33 -0.97
CA PHE A 120 -7.23 4.13 -1.63
C PHE A 120 -6.59 5.19 -2.53
N SER A 121 -7.05 5.28 -3.77
CA SER A 121 -6.59 6.30 -4.72
C SER A 121 -7.27 7.64 -4.46
N ASP A 122 -6.70 8.73 -4.96
CA ASP A 122 -7.31 10.06 -4.81
C ASP A 122 -8.72 10.12 -5.42
N LEU A 123 -8.96 9.41 -6.53
CA LEU A 123 -10.30 9.27 -7.12
C LEU A 123 -11.28 8.59 -6.15
N PHE A 124 -10.85 7.54 -5.46
CA PHE A 124 -11.67 6.84 -4.48
C PHE A 124 -12.09 7.79 -3.36
N VAL A 125 -11.11 8.48 -2.77
CA VAL A 125 -11.30 9.41 -1.66
C VAL A 125 -12.22 10.56 -2.05
N ASN A 126 -11.98 11.18 -3.22
CA ASN A 126 -12.77 12.32 -3.69
C ASN A 126 -14.23 11.93 -3.99
N MET A 127 -14.47 10.73 -4.52
CA MET A 127 -15.82 10.22 -4.73
C MET A 127 -16.54 10.03 -3.40
N VAL A 128 -15.88 9.39 -2.42
CA VAL A 128 -16.43 9.22 -1.08
C VAL A 128 -16.72 10.57 -0.42
N ALA A 129 -15.81 11.54 -0.53
CA ALA A 129 -16.02 12.90 -0.01
C ALA A 129 -17.28 13.55 -0.61
N ALA A 130 -17.48 13.43 -1.92
CA ALA A 130 -18.68 13.93 -2.59
C ALA A 130 -19.96 13.19 -2.14
N GLY A 131 -19.87 11.88 -1.91
CA GLY A 131 -20.98 11.07 -1.40
C GLY A 131 -21.36 11.39 0.03
N GLU A 132 -20.37 11.63 0.89
CA GLU A 132 -20.55 11.99 2.29
C GLU A 132 -21.12 13.42 2.42
N ALA A 133 -20.55 14.39 1.70
CA ALA A 133 -21.08 15.76 1.68
C ALA A 133 -22.48 15.87 1.06
N GLY A 134 -22.79 15.01 0.07
CA GLY A 134 -24.09 14.97 -0.60
C GLY A 134 -25.13 14.08 0.08
N GLY A 135 -24.78 13.35 1.14
CA GLY A 135 -25.68 12.39 1.81
C GLY A 135 -26.11 11.21 0.93
N ILE A 136 -25.37 10.92 -0.15
CA ILE A 136 -25.67 9.86 -1.14
C ILE A 136 -24.56 8.81 -1.20
N LEU A 137 -23.95 8.53 -0.03
CA LEU A 137 -22.80 7.64 0.09
C LEU A 137 -23.11 6.22 -0.40
N ASP A 138 -24.31 5.72 -0.16
CA ASP A 138 -24.81 4.43 -0.63
C ASP A 138 -24.72 4.30 -2.16
N THR A 139 -25.22 5.31 -2.88
CA THR A 139 -25.24 5.35 -4.35
C THR A 139 -23.82 5.50 -4.90
N ILE A 140 -23.02 6.34 -4.26
CA ILE A 140 -21.62 6.57 -4.65
C ILE A 140 -20.77 5.31 -4.46
N LEU A 141 -20.92 4.60 -3.34
CA LEU A 141 -20.18 3.35 -3.09
C LEU A 141 -20.57 2.26 -4.10
N LEU A 142 -21.85 2.15 -4.47
CA LEU A 142 -22.28 1.23 -5.53
C LEU A 142 -21.63 1.57 -6.88
N ARG A 143 -21.62 2.86 -7.24
CA ARG A 143 -20.98 3.33 -8.48
C ARG A 143 -19.48 3.08 -8.47
N LEU A 144 -18.83 3.30 -7.32
CA LEU A 144 -17.41 3.07 -7.12
C LEU A 144 -17.08 1.58 -7.24
N ALA A 145 -17.88 0.70 -6.63
CA ALA A 145 -17.71 -0.75 -6.76
C ALA A 145 -17.81 -1.21 -8.22
N VAL A 146 -18.85 -0.77 -8.95
CA VAL A 146 -19.01 -1.10 -10.38
C VAL A 146 -17.84 -0.57 -11.21
N PHE A 147 -17.37 0.65 -10.93
CA PHE A 147 -16.23 1.23 -11.63
C PHE A 147 -14.95 0.40 -11.42
N LEU A 148 -14.63 0.06 -10.17
CA LEU A 148 -13.44 -0.72 -9.84
C LEU A 148 -13.49 -2.12 -10.42
N GLU A 149 -14.64 -2.80 -10.37
CA GLU A 149 -14.85 -4.12 -11.00
C GLU A 149 -14.65 -4.09 -12.50
N LYS A 150 -15.21 -3.07 -13.18
CA LYS A 150 -15.03 -2.89 -14.62
C LYS A 150 -13.56 -2.65 -14.95
N ASN A 151 -12.88 -1.77 -14.22
CA ASN A 151 -11.47 -1.49 -14.43
C ASN A 151 -10.60 -2.75 -14.24
N ASP A 152 -10.82 -3.49 -13.16
CA ASP A 152 -10.12 -4.74 -12.89
C ASP A 152 -10.42 -5.82 -13.96
N SER A 153 -11.65 -5.89 -14.45
CA SER A 153 -12.03 -6.78 -15.57
C SER A 153 -11.31 -6.43 -16.87
N ILE A 154 -11.16 -5.13 -17.19
CA ILE A 154 -10.44 -4.66 -18.37
C ILE A 154 -8.97 -5.03 -18.27
N ILE A 155 -8.34 -4.72 -17.13
CA ILE A 155 -6.93 -5.05 -16.89
C ILE A 155 -6.70 -6.57 -17.01
N ARG A 156 -7.58 -7.38 -16.44
CA ARG A 156 -7.49 -8.85 -16.57
C ARG A 156 -7.62 -9.32 -18.01
N LYS A 157 -8.58 -8.79 -18.77
CA LYS A 157 -8.76 -9.14 -20.19
C LYS A 157 -7.53 -8.77 -21.01
N VAL A 158 -6.99 -7.58 -20.81
CA VAL A 158 -5.76 -7.12 -21.47
C VAL A 158 -4.59 -8.02 -21.12
N LYS A 159 -4.36 -8.30 -19.83
CA LYS A 159 -3.30 -9.21 -19.39
C LYS A 159 -3.46 -10.61 -19.97
N GLY A 160 -4.68 -11.14 -20.00
CA GLY A 160 -4.97 -12.45 -20.60
C GLY A 160 -4.68 -12.47 -22.10
N ALA A 161 -5.09 -11.44 -22.84
CA ALA A 161 -4.84 -11.32 -24.28
C ALA A 161 -3.35 -11.21 -24.62
N MET A 162 -2.53 -10.64 -23.73
CA MET A 162 -1.08 -10.50 -23.91
C MET A 162 -0.29 -11.81 -23.72
N ILE A 163 -0.90 -12.86 -23.15
CA ILE A 163 -0.21 -14.14 -22.91
C ILE A 163 0.22 -14.79 -24.23
N TYR A 164 -0.69 -14.88 -25.21
CA TYR A 164 -0.39 -15.54 -26.48
C TYR A 164 0.73 -14.85 -27.28
N PRO A 165 0.68 -13.52 -27.50
CA PRO A 165 1.81 -12.79 -28.10
C PRO A 165 3.11 -13.00 -27.33
N ALA A 166 3.10 -12.91 -25.99
CA ALA A 166 4.32 -13.07 -25.18
C ALA A 166 4.95 -14.45 -25.34
N VAL A 167 4.14 -15.51 -25.42
CA VAL A 167 4.62 -16.88 -25.65
C VAL A 167 5.20 -17.04 -27.06
N ILE A 168 4.56 -16.48 -28.09
CA ILE A 168 5.09 -16.57 -29.45
C ILE A 168 6.42 -15.82 -29.58
N PHE A 169 6.49 -14.58 -29.08
CA PHE A 169 7.70 -13.79 -29.14
C PHE A 169 8.84 -14.43 -28.34
N SER A 170 8.55 -15.07 -27.21
CA SER A 170 9.57 -15.77 -26.43
C SER A 170 10.10 -17.00 -27.16
N VAL A 171 9.23 -17.85 -27.71
CA VAL A 171 9.64 -19.04 -28.49
C VAL A 171 10.42 -18.64 -29.73
N ALA A 172 9.93 -17.65 -30.49
CA ALA A 172 10.63 -17.13 -31.65
C ALA A 172 12.00 -16.55 -31.28
N GLY A 173 12.08 -15.77 -30.19
CA GLY A 173 13.33 -15.24 -29.67
C GLY A 173 14.33 -16.34 -29.29
N ILE A 174 13.87 -17.38 -28.59
CA ILE A 174 14.71 -18.53 -28.23
C ILE A 174 15.22 -19.25 -29.49
N ALA A 175 14.36 -19.48 -30.48
CA ALA A 175 14.74 -20.13 -31.73
C ALA A 175 15.80 -19.33 -32.49
N ILE A 176 15.67 -18.00 -32.56
CA ILE A 176 16.67 -17.11 -33.17
C ILE A 176 18.01 -17.21 -32.42
N VAL A 177 17.99 -17.18 -31.09
CA VAL A 177 19.23 -17.30 -30.28
C VAL A 177 19.93 -18.64 -30.55
N ILE A 178 19.17 -19.75 -30.62
CA ILE A 178 19.72 -21.07 -30.96
C ILE A 178 20.34 -21.07 -32.36
N LEU A 179 19.65 -20.48 -33.35
CA LEU A 179 20.14 -20.38 -34.72
C LEU A 179 21.47 -19.62 -34.78
N LEU A 180 21.57 -18.48 -34.10
CA LEU A 180 22.77 -17.64 -34.09
C LEU A 180 23.95 -18.31 -33.39
N ILE A 181 23.73 -19.01 -32.28
CA ILE A 181 24.81 -19.59 -31.46
C ILE A 181 25.28 -20.94 -32.03
N PHE A 182 24.39 -21.79 -32.52
CA PHE A 182 24.73 -23.15 -32.93
C PHE A 182 24.79 -23.30 -34.45
N VAL A 183 23.77 -22.83 -35.16
CA VAL A 183 23.60 -23.18 -36.58
C VAL A 183 24.51 -22.35 -37.48
N ILE A 184 24.57 -21.02 -37.28
CA ILE A 184 25.41 -20.15 -38.11
C ILE A 184 26.90 -20.51 -38.05
N PRO A 185 27.51 -20.76 -36.87
CA PRO A 185 28.92 -21.15 -36.82
C PRO A 185 29.21 -22.47 -37.55
N THR A 186 28.30 -23.45 -37.49
CA THR A 186 28.45 -24.71 -38.24
C THR A 186 28.50 -24.46 -39.75
N PHE A 187 27.65 -23.57 -40.26
CA PHE A 187 27.70 -23.17 -41.67
C PHE A 187 29.01 -22.46 -42.01
N GLN A 188 29.46 -21.52 -41.16
CA GLN A 188 30.74 -20.83 -41.39
C GLN A 188 31.92 -21.81 -41.47
N VAL A 189 31.97 -22.82 -40.59
CA VAL A 189 33.03 -23.84 -40.63
C VAL A 189 32.96 -24.68 -41.91
N MET A 190 31.76 -25.12 -42.33
CA MET A 190 31.61 -25.88 -43.57
C MET A 190 32.10 -25.11 -44.81
N PHE A 191 31.71 -23.83 -44.94
CA PHE A 191 32.12 -23.02 -46.09
C PHE A 191 33.59 -22.61 -46.04
N ALA A 192 34.23 -22.55 -44.87
CA ALA A 192 35.67 -22.32 -44.76
C ALA A 192 36.51 -23.54 -45.15
N SER A 193 35.90 -24.74 -45.22
CA SER A 193 36.57 -26.00 -45.57
C SER A 193 36.44 -26.41 -47.04
N VAL A 194 35.86 -25.56 -47.90
CA VAL A 194 35.76 -25.71 -49.36
C VAL A 194 36.66 -24.69 -50.03
#